data_AF-A0A6I2NIW0-F1
#
_entry.id   AF-A0A6I2NIW0-F1
#
_cell.length_a   1.000
_cell.length_b   1.000
_cell.length_c   1.000
_cell.angle_alpha   90.00
_cell.angle_beta   90.00
_cell.angle_gamma   90.00
#
_symmetry.space_group_name_H-M   'P 1'
#
loop_
_entity.id
_entity.type
_entity.pdbx_description
1 polymer ?
#
loop_
_entity_poly.entity_id
_entity_poly.type
_entity_poly.pdbx_seq_one_letter_code
_entity_poly.pdbx_strand_id
1 'polypeptide(L)'
;MRENKILAGNVEQILLSKKNCHRALKVVNIAKPEQGEWLFNWRGKKLSDNLMRCDYVHTAVRISDNEAVVINDKDLGLWSVVEWKYEVNLEEFWKCACDAFYATSFSPEERGSYHIRMYEEELNDDIKTMPEKERERYIAKYKEWVQILFNKHSRIMSAMITGPARFPSRRNEKMNNYYDNAVNEFRAWREKALKSIARRIEEAKPEDQKAEEEWMRVKRMIDEHFLPTNLYNKLETIARNGKVDLMNKAIEYVRSLNESRVKPIFTNRHKFWKLAELANQSISKQAEKENQKDVEILFDGGRVIKNYSENRVQIVFDTKPQPDVISNLKHNGFRWSPRFSAWQRQLTNNAYYAVSRVIPITIEQLMKGENK
;
A
#
# COMPACT_ATOMS: atom_id res chain seq x y z
N MET A 1 3.91 19.53 -30.08
CA MET A 1 4.63 18.23 -30.10
C MET A 1 4.27 17.56 -31.41
N ARG A 2 5.22 17.40 -32.34
CA ARG A 2 4.97 16.64 -33.57
C ARG A 2 5.58 15.26 -33.36
N GLU A 3 4.72 14.25 -33.23
CA GLU A 3 5.13 12.86 -33.38
C GLU A 3 5.71 12.71 -34.80
N ASN A 4 6.85 12.05 -34.94
CA ASN A 4 7.42 11.74 -36.25
C ASN A 4 6.56 10.64 -36.89
N LYS A 5 5.37 11.01 -37.38
CA LYS A 5 4.46 10.15 -38.12
C LYS A 5 4.82 10.23 -39.60
N ILE A 6 5.09 9.08 -40.22
CA ILE A 6 5.17 8.96 -41.67
C ILE A 6 3.87 8.29 -42.14
N LEU A 7 3.14 8.94 -43.05
CA LEU A 7 1.98 8.37 -43.70
C LEU A 7 2.45 7.50 -44.86
N ALA A 8 2.48 6.19 -44.67
CA ALA A 8 2.62 5.21 -45.74
C ALA A 8 1.37 4.34 -45.74
N GLY A 9 0.44 4.63 -46.66
CA GLY A 9 -0.77 3.82 -46.91
C GLY A 9 -1.66 3.57 -45.70
N ASN A 10 -2.55 4.51 -45.36
CA ASN A 10 -3.66 4.40 -44.40
C ASN A 10 -3.36 3.85 -42.97
N VAL A 11 -2.11 3.59 -42.59
CA VAL A 11 -1.73 3.18 -41.23
C VAL A 11 -0.73 4.20 -40.69
N GLU A 12 -1.05 4.86 -39.58
CA GLU A 12 -0.11 5.73 -38.86
C GLU A 12 1.03 4.87 -38.30
N GLN A 13 2.20 4.91 -38.94
CA GLN A 13 3.37 4.19 -38.45
C GLN A 13 4.12 5.06 -37.42
N ILE A 14 4.21 4.57 -36.19
CA ILE A 14 4.99 5.22 -35.12
C ILE A 14 6.44 4.74 -35.22
N LEU A 15 7.35 5.66 -35.50
CA LEU A 15 8.78 5.38 -35.58
C LEU A 15 9.40 5.19 -34.19
N LEU A 16 10.40 4.31 -34.10
CA LEU A 16 11.25 4.25 -32.92
C LEU A 16 12.06 5.55 -32.79
N SER A 17 12.17 6.00 -31.55
CA SER A 17 12.94 7.16 -31.13
C SER A 17 13.47 6.90 -29.72
N LYS A 18 14.41 7.72 -29.25
CA LYS A 18 14.91 7.64 -27.87
C LYS A 18 13.81 7.78 -26.81
N LYS A 19 12.68 8.40 -27.17
CA LYS A 19 11.56 8.66 -26.27
C LYS A 19 10.67 7.45 -26.04
N ASN A 20 10.51 6.59 -27.03
CA ASN A 20 9.51 5.51 -27.01
C ASN A 20 10.14 4.10 -27.10
N CYS A 21 11.43 3.99 -27.44
CA CYS A 21 12.06 2.69 -27.70
C CYS A 21 12.04 1.74 -26.50
N HIS A 22 12.03 2.24 -25.26
CA HIS A 22 11.98 1.40 -24.07
C HIS A 22 10.68 0.58 -23.94
N ARG A 23 9.59 1.09 -24.51
CA ARG A 23 8.25 0.48 -24.47
C ARG A 23 7.98 -0.48 -25.62
N ALA A 24 8.74 -0.41 -26.72
CA ALA A 24 8.50 -1.24 -27.90
C ALA A 24 8.67 -2.74 -27.57
N LEU A 25 7.70 -3.57 -27.98
CA LEU A 25 7.75 -5.02 -27.89
C LEU A 25 8.08 -5.64 -29.25
N LYS A 26 7.33 -5.27 -30.28
CA LYS A 26 7.54 -5.72 -31.66
C LYS A 26 7.78 -4.56 -32.61
N VAL A 27 8.72 -4.73 -33.52
CA VAL A 27 9.14 -3.73 -34.49
C VAL A 27 9.30 -4.35 -35.88
N VAL A 28 9.12 -3.53 -36.92
CA VAL A 28 9.33 -3.91 -38.33
C VAL A 28 10.32 -2.93 -38.95
N ASN A 29 11.17 -3.44 -39.85
CA ASN A 29 12.09 -2.61 -40.60
C ASN A 29 11.36 -1.93 -41.77
N ILE A 30 11.47 -0.60 -41.87
CA ILE A 30 10.75 0.19 -42.90
C ILE A 30 11.33 -0.06 -44.29
N ALA A 31 12.64 -0.27 -44.39
CA ALA A 31 13.31 -0.50 -45.67
C ALA A 31 13.08 -1.92 -46.20
N LYS A 32 12.76 -2.87 -45.31
CA LYS A 32 12.55 -4.29 -45.65
C LYS A 32 11.36 -4.86 -44.87
N PRO A 33 10.11 -4.46 -45.19
CA PRO A 33 8.93 -4.97 -44.51
C PRO A 33 8.73 -6.49 -44.74
N GLU A 34 9.31 -7.04 -45.82
CA GLU A 34 9.32 -8.48 -46.13
C GLU A 34 10.02 -9.34 -45.08
N GLN A 35 10.89 -8.75 -44.25
CA GLN A 35 11.60 -9.47 -43.18
C GLN A 35 10.71 -9.78 -41.97
N GLY A 36 9.44 -9.37 -41.99
CA GLY A 36 8.48 -9.67 -40.93
C GLY A 36 8.76 -8.96 -39.60
N GLU A 37 8.17 -9.49 -38.54
CA GLU A 37 8.19 -8.90 -37.20
C GLU A 37 9.44 -9.30 -36.40
N TRP A 38 9.97 -8.33 -35.64
CA TRP A 38 11.12 -8.50 -34.77
C TRP A 38 10.76 -8.19 -33.33
N LEU A 39 11.20 -9.04 -32.39
CA LEU A 39 11.11 -8.79 -30.96
C LEU A 39 12.20 -7.81 -30.53
N PHE A 40 11.79 -6.63 -30.05
CA PHE A 40 12.69 -5.56 -29.67
C PHE A 40 13.07 -5.62 -28.19
N ASN A 41 14.38 -5.64 -27.94
CA ASN A 41 14.98 -5.62 -26.62
C ASN A 41 15.75 -4.31 -26.42
N TRP A 42 15.16 -3.42 -25.64
CA TRP A 42 15.81 -2.17 -25.26
C TRP A 42 17.05 -2.44 -24.41
N ARG A 43 18.22 -2.03 -24.89
CA ARG A 43 19.52 -2.18 -24.19
C ARG A 43 19.84 -3.64 -23.85
N GLY A 44 19.45 -4.57 -24.73
CA GLY A 44 19.56 -6.01 -24.52
C GLY A 44 20.99 -6.57 -24.53
N LYS A 45 21.98 -5.83 -25.06
CA LYS A 45 23.38 -6.25 -25.07
C LYS A 45 24.31 -5.18 -24.52
N LYS A 46 25.16 -5.58 -23.57
CA LYS A 46 26.26 -4.75 -23.04
C LYS A 46 27.40 -4.74 -24.07
N LEU A 47 27.84 -3.55 -24.47
CA LEU A 47 28.87 -3.37 -25.49
C LEU A 47 30.26 -3.17 -24.86
N SER A 48 30.34 -2.35 -23.82
CA SER A 48 31.57 -2.05 -23.08
C SER A 48 31.27 -1.80 -21.60
N ASP A 49 32.26 -2.07 -20.76
CA ASP A 49 32.20 -1.91 -19.31
C ASP A 49 33.49 -1.26 -18.81
N ASN A 50 33.46 0.06 -18.63
CA ASN A 50 34.56 0.79 -18.04
C ASN A 50 34.11 1.40 -16.71
N LEU A 51 35.06 1.71 -15.82
CA LEU A 51 34.80 2.27 -14.48
C LEU A 51 33.85 3.49 -14.49
N MET A 52 33.83 4.24 -15.59
CA MET A 52 33.05 5.47 -15.74
C MET A 52 31.82 5.34 -16.66
N ARG A 53 31.67 4.23 -17.42
CA ARG A 53 30.61 4.11 -18.43
C ARG A 53 30.32 2.65 -18.79
N CYS A 54 29.03 2.31 -18.81
CA CYS A 54 28.51 1.07 -19.37
C CYS A 54 27.69 1.41 -20.62
N ASP A 55 28.15 0.98 -21.79
CA ASP A 55 27.38 1.15 -23.03
C ASP A 55 26.51 -0.05 -23.30
N TYR A 56 25.26 0.22 -23.67
CA TYR A 56 24.29 -0.80 -24.05
C TYR A 56 23.74 -0.47 -25.43
N VAL A 57 23.54 -1.52 -26.23
CA VAL A 57 22.88 -1.42 -27.54
C VAL A 57 21.55 -2.15 -27.52
N HIS A 58 20.62 -1.68 -28.36
CA HIS A 58 19.35 -2.36 -28.54
C HIS A 58 19.57 -3.61 -29.40
N THR A 59 18.78 -4.65 -29.13
CA THR A 59 18.80 -5.88 -29.94
C THR A 59 17.40 -6.15 -30.46
N ALA A 60 17.30 -6.69 -31.66
CA ALA A 60 16.05 -7.12 -32.26
C ALA A 60 16.22 -8.58 -32.71
N VAL A 61 15.27 -9.45 -32.37
CA VAL A 61 15.30 -10.87 -32.73
C VAL A 61 14.15 -11.15 -33.69
N ARG A 62 14.45 -11.64 -34.90
CA ARG A 62 13.41 -11.98 -35.89
C ARG A 62 12.60 -13.18 -35.41
N ILE A 63 11.27 -13.08 -35.46
CA ILE A 63 10.38 -14.14 -34.95
C ILE A 63 10.46 -15.43 -35.80
N SER A 64 10.74 -15.32 -37.10
CA SER A 64 10.79 -16.48 -38.00
C SER A 64 12.01 -17.36 -37.79
N ASP A 65 13.21 -16.77 -37.69
CA ASP A 65 14.48 -17.50 -37.80
C ASP A 65 15.43 -17.29 -36.60
N ASN A 66 14.97 -16.60 -35.55
CA ASN A 66 15.76 -16.22 -34.37
C ASN A 66 17.06 -15.46 -34.68
N GLU A 67 17.16 -14.82 -35.85
CA GLU A 67 18.29 -13.94 -36.17
C GLU A 67 18.28 -12.71 -35.27
N ALA A 68 19.42 -12.43 -34.62
CA ALA A 68 19.59 -11.27 -33.75
C ALA A 68 20.37 -10.15 -34.46
N VAL A 69 19.77 -8.96 -34.54
CA VAL A 69 20.38 -7.75 -35.08
C VAL A 69 20.60 -6.73 -33.96
N VAL A 70 21.70 -5.99 -34.04
CA VAL A 70 21.98 -4.87 -33.14
C VAL A 70 21.44 -3.59 -33.77
N ILE A 71 20.68 -2.82 -33.00
CA ILE A 71 20.13 -1.52 -33.43
C ILE A 71 20.79 -0.42 -32.60
N ASN A 72 21.45 0.52 -33.27
CA ASN A 72 22.03 1.69 -32.61
C ASN A 72 21.00 2.82 -32.49
N ASP A 73 21.23 3.76 -31.58
CA ASP A 73 20.40 4.95 -31.39
C ASP A 73 20.16 5.76 -32.68
N LYS A 74 21.15 5.79 -33.59
CA LYS A 74 21.06 6.50 -34.88
C LYS A 74 20.10 5.82 -35.85
N ASP A 75 19.96 4.51 -35.73
CA ASP A 75 19.21 3.66 -36.66
C ASP A 75 17.77 3.46 -36.22
N LEU A 76 17.37 3.97 -35.04
CA LEU A 76 16.01 3.84 -34.50
C LEU A 76 14.95 4.33 -35.51
N GLY A 77 15.21 5.43 -36.22
CA GLY A 77 14.26 5.97 -37.21
C GLY A 77 13.96 5.06 -38.41
N LEU A 78 14.71 3.97 -38.59
CA LEU A 78 14.51 2.97 -39.66
C LEU A 78 13.50 1.87 -39.26
N TRP A 79 13.01 1.89 -38.02
CA TRP A 79 12.13 0.87 -37.46
C TRP A 79 10.79 1.47 -37.05
N SER A 80 9.71 0.81 -37.44
CA SER A 80 8.35 1.13 -37.01
C SER A 80 7.92 0.19 -35.89
N VAL A 81 7.14 0.70 -34.94
CA VAL A 81 6.59 -0.09 -33.84
C VAL A 81 5.27 -0.72 -34.25
N VAL A 82 5.16 -2.02 -34.02
CA VAL A 82 3.94 -2.81 -34.27
C VAL A 82 3.17 -3.03 -32.97
N GLU A 83 3.88 -3.38 -31.90
CA GLU A 83 3.26 -3.73 -30.62
C GLU A 83 4.03 -3.09 -29.45
N TRP A 84 3.29 -2.58 -28.47
CA TRP A 84 3.81 -1.99 -27.25
C TRP A 84 3.72 -2.97 -26.08
N LYS A 85 4.66 -2.90 -25.13
CA LYS A 85 4.65 -3.72 -23.91
C LYS A 85 3.47 -3.42 -22.97
N TYR A 86 3.04 -2.17 -22.95
CA TYR A 86 1.98 -1.66 -22.11
C TYR A 86 1.36 -0.39 -22.70
N GLU A 87 0.12 -0.10 -22.33
CA GLU A 87 -0.67 1.01 -22.90
C GLU A 87 -0.36 2.35 -22.22
N VAL A 88 -0.32 2.38 -20.88
CA VAL A 88 -0.10 3.62 -20.12
C VAL A 88 1.38 3.98 -20.14
N ASN A 89 1.66 5.22 -20.54
CA ASN A 89 3.01 5.74 -20.72
C ASN A 89 3.18 7.16 -20.16
N LEU A 90 4.43 7.56 -20.06
CA LEU A 90 4.94 8.78 -19.46
C LEU A 90 5.85 9.55 -20.43
N GLU A 91 5.69 9.33 -21.75
CA GLU A 91 6.49 9.97 -22.80
C GLU A 91 6.41 11.50 -22.77
N GLU A 92 5.28 12.05 -22.30
CA GLU A 92 5.08 13.50 -22.11
C GLU A 92 6.11 14.12 -21.16
N PHE A 93 6.65 13.33 -20.22
CA PHE A 93 7.67 13.76 -19.28
C PHE A 93 9.10 13.58 -19.80
N TRP A 94 9.30 13.15 -21.05
CA TRP A 94 10.63 12.97 -21.65
C TRP A 94 11.55 14.17 -21.43
N LYS A 95 11.07 15.37 -21.76
CA LYS A 95 11.85 16.60 -21.60
C LYS A 95 12.19 16.85 -20.12
N CYS A 96 11.18 16.73 -19.24
CA CYS A 96 11.36 16.92 -17.81
C CYS A 96 12.38 15.92 -17.23
N ALA A 97 12.36 14.66 -17.70
CA ALA A 97 13.30 13.63 -17.28
C ALA A 97 14.73 13.92 -17.77
N CYS A 98 14.90 14.38 -19.01
CA CYS A 98 16.21 14.79 -19.51
C CYS A 98 16.76 15.98 -18.70
N ASP A 99 15.92 16.99 -18.47
CA ASP A 99 16.26 18.17 -17.67
C ASP A 99 16.60 17.78 -16.23
N ALA A 100 15.92 16.79 -15.66
CA ALA A 100 16.17 16.26 -14.32
C ALA A 100 17.59 15.74 -14.15
N PHE A 101 18.13 15.06 -15.16
CA PHE A 101 19.46 14.44 -15.08
C PHE A 101 20.58 15.25 -15.72
N TYR A 102 20.26 16.40 -16.35
CA TYR A 102 21.21 17.24 -17.07
C TYR A 102 22.45 17.60 -16.25
N ALA A 103 22.27 17.96 -14.98
CA ALA A 103 23.37 18.35 -14.09
C ALA A 103 23.94 17.19 -13.24
N THR A 104 23.46 15.96 -13.44
CA THR A 104 23.83 14.80 -12.60
C THR A 104 24.38 13.60 -13.37
N SER A 105 24.21 13.56 -14.69
CA SER A 105 24.67 12.45 -15.54
C SER A 105 25.37 12.95 -16.81
N PHE A 106 26.36 12.19 -17.30
CA PHE A 106 26.98 12.41 -18.62
C PHE A 106 26.05 12.04 -19.78
N SER A 107 25.03 11.20 -19.53
CA SER A 107 24.02 10.79 -20.50
C SER A 107 22.60 11.08 -19.99
N PRO A 108 22.16 12.36 -19.96
CA PRO A 108 20.86 12.73 -19.40
C PRO A 108 19.68 12.06 -20.10
N GLU A 109 19.73 11.91 -21.43
CA GLU A 109 18.70 11.25 -22.21
C GLU A 109 18.54 9.77 -21.82
N GLU A 110 19.64 9.04 -21.72
CA GLU A 110 19.63 7.62 -21.37
C GLU A 110 19.12 7.40 -19.94
N ARG A 111 19.57 8.26 -19.01
CA ARG A 111 19.13 8.24 -17.62
C ARG A 111 17.65 8.59 -17.51
N GLY A 112 17.19 9.59 -18.28
CA GLY A 112 15.79 9.96 -18.40
C GLY A 112 14.92 8.81 -18.89
N SER A 113 15.27 8.17 -20.01
CA SER A 113 14.56 6.97 -20.53
C SER A 113 14.47 5.88 -19.48
N TYR A 114 15.56 5.61 -18.77
CA TYR A 114 15.60 4.57 -17.75
C TYR A 114 14.60 4.85 -16.62
N HIS A 115 14.61 6.07 -16.07
CA HIS A 115 13.69 6.43 -14.99
C HIS A 115 12.23 6.45 -15.45
N ILE A 116 11.94 6.94 -16.67
CA ILE A 116 10.60 6.88 -17.26
C ILE A 116 10.12 5.43 -17.31
N ARG A 117 10.92 4.52 -17.89
CA ARG A 117 10.61 3.09 -17.97
C ARG A 117 10.32 2.50 -16.59
N MET A 118 11.14 2.80 -15.58
CA MET A 118 10.94 2.29 -14.21
C MET A 118 9.59 2.72 -13.63
N TYR A 119 9.19 3.98 -13.85
CA TYR A 119 7.89 4.49 -13.40
C TYR A 119 6.73 3.91 -14.22
N GLU A 120 6.92 3.67 -15.52
CA GLU A 120 5.90 3.02 -16.36
C GLU A 120 5.68 1.56 -15.99
N GLU A 121 6.74 0.79 -15.75
CA GLU A 121 6.64 -0.59 -15.27
C GLU A 121 5.90 -0.65 -13.94
N GLU A 122 6.26 0.23 -12.99
CA GLU A 122 5.60 0.32 -11.69
C GLU A 122 4.12 0.70 -11.79
N LEU A 123 3.79 1.69 -12.63
CA LEU A 123 2.41 2.14 -12.82
C LEU A 123 1.55 1.06 -13.49
N ASN A 124 2.06 0.38 -14.51
CA ASN A 124 1.32 -0.66 -15.19
C ASN A 124 1.12 -1.89 -14.29
N ASP A 125 2.08 -2.22 -13.44
CA ASP A 125 1.91 -3.28 -12.44
C ASP A 125 0.82 -2.94 -11.40
N ASP A 126 0.77 -1.69 -10.94
CA ASP A 126 -0.29 -1.23 -10.03
C ASP A 126 -1.68 -1.35 -10.67
N ILE A 127 -1.79 -0.94 -11.93
CA ILE A 127 -3.05 -0.86 -12.66
C ILE A 127 -3.64 -2.24 -12.97
N LYS A 128 -2.80 -3.29 -13.15
CA LYS A 128 -3.27 -4.67 -13.43
C LYS A 128 -4.30 -5.17 -12.41
N THR A 129 -4.15 -4.78 -11.15
CA THR A 129 -5.00 -5.24 -10.05
C THR A 129 -6.15 -4.27 -9.73
N MET A 130 -6.20 -3.12 -10.40
CA MET A 130 -7.08 -2.00 -10.04
C MET A 130 -8.38 -1.98 -10.87
N PRO A 131 -9.55 -1.73 -10.22
CA PRO A 131 -10.82 -1.51 -10.92
C PRO A 131 -10.78 -0.28 -11.84
N GLU A 132 -11.49 -0.35 -12.97
CA GLU A 132 -11.48 0.70 -14.01
C GLU A 132 -11.89 2.09 -13.49
N LYS A 133 -12.88 2.15 -12.59
CA LYS A 133 -13.40 3.42 -12.05
C LYS A 133 -12.37 4.26 -11.28
N GLU A 134 -11.35 3.63 -10.69
CA GLU A 134 -10.32 4.33 -9.91
C GLU A 134 -9.02 4.53 -10.70
N ARG A 135 -8.88 3.81 -11.80
CA ARG A 135 -7.67 3.76 -12.64
C ARG A 135 -7.29 5.13 -13.16
N GLU A 136 -8.23 5.87 -13.74
CA GLU A 136 -7.96 7.20 -14.31
C GLU A 136 -7.45 8.19 -13.26
N ARG A 137 -8.11 8.23 -12.10
CA ARG A 137 -7.71 9.10 -10.99
C ARG A 137 -6.34 8.74 -10.45
N TYR A 138 -6.04 7.44 -10.33
CA TYR A 138 -4.73 6.98 -9.89
C TYR A 138 -3.63 7.35 -10.88
N ILE A 139 -3.86 7.12 -12.19
CA ILE A 139 -2.93 7.49 -13.26
C ILE A 139 -2.64 8.99 -13.22
N ALA A 140 -3.68 9.84 -13.19
CA ALA A 140 -3.51 11.28 -13.15
C ALA A 140 -2.65 11.71 -11.96
N LYS A 141 -2.92 11.16 -10.77
CA LYS A 141 -2.16 11.51 -9.57
C LYS A 141 -0.73 10.97 -9.59
N TYR A 142 -0.53 9.78 -10.15
CA TYR A 142 0.81 9.19 -10.33
C TYR A 142 1.65 10.04 -11.29
N LYS A 143 1.06 10.50 -12.39
CA LYS A 143 1.69 11.42 -13.36
C LYS A 143 2.11 12.74 -12.71
N GLU A 144 1.24 13.35 -11.89
CA GLU A 144 1.59 14.55 -11.11
C GLU A 144 2.82 14.30 -10.22
N TRP A 145 2.86 13.15 -9.52
CA TRP A 145 3.99 12.81 -8.67
C TRP A 145 5.29 12.63 -9.45
N VAL A 146 5.26 11.89 -10.56
CA VAL A 146 6.44 11.71 -11.43
C VAL A 146 6.97 13.07 -11.92
N GLN A 147 6.07 13.97 -12.34
CA GLN A 147 6.45 15.32 -12.74
C GLN A 147 7.11 16.10 -11.59
N ILE A 148 6.56 16.03 -10.37
CA ILE A 148 7.12 16.67 -9.18
C ILE A 148 8.53 16.11 -8.89
N LEU A 149 8.72 14.80 -8.99
CA LEU A 149 10.01 14.16 -8.73
C LEU A 149 11.08 14.61 -9.73
N PHE A 150 10.77 14.61 -11.03
CA PHE A 150 11.69 15.13 -12.04
C PHE A 150 12.01 16.62 -11.83
N ASN A 151 11.00 17.45 -11.53
CA ASN A 151 11.19 18.89 -11.28
C ASN A 151 12.01 19.20 -10.01
N LYS A 152 11.98 18.32 -9.01
CA LYS A 152 12.83 18.44 -7.82
C LYS A 152 14.25 17.96 -8.12
N HIS A 153 14.38 16.85 -8.85
CA HIS A 153 15.67 16.29 -9.21
C HIS A 153 16.47 17.22 -10.14
N SER A 154 15.82 17.97 -11.04
CA SER A 154 16.48 18.94 -11.92
C SER A 154 17.23 20.06 -11.19
N ARG A 155 16.98 20.24 -9.89
CA ARG A 155 17.67 21.23 -9.04
C ARG A 155 18.93 20.67 -8.38
N ILE A 156 19.15 19.36 -8.47
CA ILE A 156 20.30 18.64 -7.93
C ILE A 156 21.41 18.69 -8.97
N MET A 157 22.63 18.91 -8.49
CA MET A 157 23.83 18.96 -9.30
C MET A 157 24.85 17.97 -8.76
N SER A 158 25.66 17.41 -9.66
CA SER A 158 26.84 16.61 -9.32
C SER A 158 28.10 17.44 -9.54
N ALA A 159 29.00 17.45 -8.56
CA ALA A 159 30.31 18.08 -8.69
C ALA A 159 31.16 17.43 -9.80
N MET A 160 30.90 16.17 -10.13
CA MET A 160 31.57 15.48 -11.24
C MET A 160 31.14 16.03 -12.61
N ILE A 161 29.90 16.50 -12.73
CA ILE A 161 29.32 17.03 -13.98
C ILE A 161 29.54 18.54 -14.09
N THR A 162 29.25 19.27 -13.00
CA THR A 162 29.31 20.73 -12.95
C THR A 162 30.69 21.28 -12.55
N GLY A 163 31.59 20.41 -12.11
CA GLY A 163 32.93 20.76 -11.63
C GLY A 163 32.98 20.96 -10.10
N PRO A 164 34.11 20.62 -9.44
CA PRO A 164 34.25 20.77 -7.99
C PRO A 164 34.53 22.21 -7.54
N ALA A 165 35.05 23.05 -8.43
CA ALA A 165 35.44 24.41 -8.11
C ALA A 165 34.22 25.26 -7.71
N ARG A 166 34.20 25.77 -6.48
CA ARG A 166 33.11 26.58 -5.90
C ARG A 166 31.73 25.86 -5.92
N PHE A 167 31.72 24.52 -5.87
CA PHE A 167 30.48 23.75 -5.83
C PHE A 167 29.64 24.11 -4.59
N PRO A 168 28.35 24.46 -4.73
CA PRO A 168 27.53 24.93 -3.61
C PRO A 168 26.98 23.76 -2.77
N SER A 169 27.85 23.04 -2.06
CA SER A 169 27.52 21.79 -1.35
C SER A 169 26.29 21.92 -0.44
N ARG A 170 26.23 22.95 0.41
CA ARG A 170 25.12 23.17 1.35
C ARG A 170 23.78 23.41 0.63
N ARG A 171 23.80 24.09 -0.52
CA ARG A 171 22.59 24.30 -1.33
C ARG A 171 22.17 22.98 -1.98
N ASN A 172 23.13 22.22 -2.50
CA ASN A 172 22.85 20.95 -3.17
C ASN A 172 22.31 19.89 -2.20
N GLU A 173 22.90 19.79 -1.01
CA GLU A 173 22.42 18.94 0.08
C GLU A 173 20.97 19.27 0.45
N LYS A 174 20.64 20.56 0.54
CA LYS A 174 19.25 20.99 0.75
C LYS A 174 18.31 20.55 -0.39
N MET A 175 18.75 20.58 -1.65
CA MET A 175 17.95 20.10 -2.78
C MET A 175 17.78 18.58 -2.77
N ASN A 176 18.83 17.82 -2.40
CA ASN A 176 18.74 16.38 -2.18
C ASN A 176 17.68 16.05 -1.12
N ASN A 177 17.75 16.69 0.05
CA ASN A 177 16.76 16.49 1.11
C ASN A 177 15.32 16.80 0.64
N TYR A 178 15.12 17.81 -0.21
CA TYR A 178 13.81 18.11 -0.77
C TYR A 178 13.31 17.07 -1.78
N TYR A 179 14.22 16.44 -2.53
CA TYR A 179 13.91 15.33 -3.42
C TYR A 179 13.60 14.08 -2.62
N ASP A 180 14.44 13.71 -1.65
CA ASP A 180 14.26 12.53 -0.80
C ASP A 180 12.94 12.59 -0.02
N ASN A 181 12.60 13.75 0.54
CA ASN A 181 11.31 13.96 1.16
C ASN A 181 10.14 13.75 0.19
N ALA A 182 10.25 14.24 -1.05
CA ALA A 182 9.21 14.05 -2.05
C ALA A 182 9.10 12.59 -2.52
N VAL A 183 10.22 11.87 -2.60
CA VAL A 183 10.22 10.42 -2.85
C VAL A 183 9.48 9.70 -1.71
N ASN A 184 9.79 10.04 -0.45
CA ASN A 184 9.10 9.45 0.71
C ASN A 184 7.59 9.74 0.70
N GLU A 185 7.19 10.97 0.38
CA GLU A 185 5.79 11.35 0.25
C GLU A 185 5.09 10.59 -0.88
N PHE A 186 5.73 10.45 -2.04
CA PHE A 186 5.23 9.67 -3.17
C PHE A 186 5.04 8.19 -2.78
N ARG A 187 6.05 7.58 -2.13
CA ARG A 187 5.96 6.19 -1.66
C ARG A 187 4.84 6.00 -0.63
N ALA A 188 4.73 6.89 0.34
CA ALA A 188 3.68 6.86 1.35
C ALA A 188 2.29 7.05 0.75
N TRP A 189 2.16 7.92 -0.26
CA TRP A 189 0.91 8.10 -1.00
C TRP A 189 0.54 6.83 -1.77
N ARG A 190 1.48 6.25 -2.53
CA ARG A 190 1.27 5.01 -3.30
C ARG A 190 0.84 3.86 -2.40
N GLU A 191 1.54 3.64 -1.29
CA GLU A 191 1.19 2.59 -0.32
C GLU A 191 -0.23 2.78 0.24
N LYS A 192 -0.60 4.01 0.64
CA LYS A 192 -1.94 4.32 1.15
C LYS A 192 -3.02 4.15 0.07
N ALA A 193 -2.74 4.56 -1.16
CA ALA A 193 -3.66 4.43 -2.28
C ALA A 193 -3.94 2.95 -2.57
N LEU A 194 -2.89 2.13 -2.74
CA LEU A 194 -3.02 0.70 -2.99
C LEU A 194 -3.72 -0.02 -1.83
N LYS A 195 -3.42 0.32 -0.57
CA LYS A 195 -4.13 -0.22 0.60
C LYS A 195 -5.62 0.13 0.59
N SER A 196 -5.96 1.37 0.24
CA SER A 196 -7.37 1.79 0.13
C SER A 196 -8.10 1.07 -0.98
N ILE A 197 -7.45 0.89 -2.14
CA ILE A 197 -8.00 0.16 -3.29
C ILE A 197 -8.21 -1.31 -2.93
N ALA A 198 -7.19 -1.97 -2.37
CA ALA A 198 -7.27 -3.36 -1.92
C ALA A 198 -8.39 -3.56 -0.90
N ARG A 199 -8.56 -2.62 0.03
CA ARG A 199 -9.67 -2.64 0.99
C ARG A 199 -11.04 -2.56 0.30
N ARG A 200 -11.21 -1.71 -0.71
CA ARG A 200 -12.47 -1.62 -1.47
C ARG A 200 -12.75 -2.85 -2.31
N ILE A 201 -11.71 -3.43 -2.93
CA ILE A 201 -11.81 -4.70 -3.64
C ILE A 201 -12.28 -5.79 -2.68
N GLU A 202 -11.66 -5.87 -1.49
CA GLU A 202 -12.06 -6.82 -0.46
C GLU A 202 -13.49 -6.57 0.03
N GLU A 203 -13.86 -5.31 0.31
CA GLU A 203 -15.23 -4.95 0.70
C GLU A 203 -16.26 -5.34 -0.37
N ALA A 204 -15.93 -5.21 -1.65
CA ALA A 204 -16.79 -5.59 -2.77
C ALA A 204 -16.90 -7.10 -3.02
N LYS A 205 -16.03 -7.94 -2.45
CA LYS A 205 -16.16 -9.40 -2.57
C LYS A 205 -17.47 -9.88 -1.93
N PRO A 206 -18.20 -10.81 -2.57
CA PRO A 206 -19.37 -11.47 -1.97
C PRO A 206 -19.05 -12.06 -0.60
N GLU A 207 -20.00 -11.99 0.33
CA GLU A 207 -19.82 -12.50 1.71
C GLU A 207 -19.45 -13.99 1.74
N ASP A 208 -19.98 -14.79 0.80
CA ASP A 208 -19.65 -16.21 0.67
C ASP A 208 -18.17 -16.46 0.34
N GLN A 209 -17.58 -15.63 -0.52
CA GLN A 209 -16.16 -15.73 -0.87
C GLN A 209 -15.27 -15.36 0.32
N LYS A 210 -15.65 -14.34 1.09
CA LYS A 210 -14.94 -13.96 2.31
C LYS A 210 -14.98 -15.08 3.35
N ALA A 211 -16.16 -15.68 3.54
CA ALA A 211 -16.32 -16.79 4.48
C ALA A 211 -15.45 -17.99 4.10
N GLU A 212 -15.33 -18.29 2.80
CA GLU A 212 -14.50 -19.39 2.31
C GLU A 212 -12.99 -19.07 2.40
N GLU A 213 -12.55 -17.86 2.05
CA GLU A 213 -11.15 -17.44 2.23
C GLU A 213 -10.74 -17.46 3.71
N GLU A 214 -11.60 -16.98 4.61
CA GLU A 214 -11.39 -17.05 6.04
C GLU A 214 -11.34 -18.49 6.56
N TRP A 215 -12.22 -19.35 6.04
CA TRP A 215 -12.17 -20.78 6.33
C TRP A 215 -10.87 -21.41 5.86
N MET A 216 -10.42 -21.14 4.63
CA MET A 216 -9.16 -21.65 4.08
C MET A 216 -7.95 -21.20 4.90
N ARG A 217 -7.97 -19.97 5.42
CA ARG A 217 -6.93 -19.48 6.36
C ARG A 217 -6.94 -20.27 7.66
N VAL A 218 -8.12 -20.54 8.22
CA VAL A 218 -8.27 -21.32 9.47
C VAL A 218 -7.88 -22.78 9.25
N LYS A 219 -8.31 -23.38 8.14
CA LYS A 219 -7.92 -24.72 7.71
C LYS A 219 -6.41 -24.85 7.62
N ARG A 220 -5.73 -23.95 6.91
CA ARG A 220 -4.25 -23.94 6.83
C ARG A 220 -3.60 -23.81 8.21
N MET A 221 -4.17 -22.98 9.09
CA MET A 221 -3.69 -22.83 10.46
C MET A 221 -3.82 -24.14 11.27
N ILE A 222 -4.89 -24.91 11.04
CA ILE A 222 -5.12 -26.23 11.62
C ILE A 222 -4.17 -27.25 10.98
N ASP A 223 -3.86 -27.18 9.70
CA ASP A 223 -2.98 -28.15 9.04
C ASP A 223 -1.52 -27.95 9.45
N GLU A 224 -1.05 -26.71 9.43
CA GLU A 224 0.36 -26.33 9.70
C GLU A 224 0.64 -26.05 11.19
N HIS A 225 -0.28 -26.43 12.09
CA HIS A 225 -0.07 -26.14 13.51
C HIS A 225 1.14 -26.88 14.07
N PHE A 226 2.03 -26.14 14.73
CA PHE A 226 3.17 -26.73 15.43
C PHE A 226 2.79 -27.27 16.81
N LEU A 227 1.98 -26.52 17.58
CA LEU A 227 1.54 -26.88 18.93
C LEU A 227 0.03 -26.68 19.08
N PRO A 228 -0.72 -27.66 19.64
CA PRO A 228 -2.16 -27.53 19.88
C PRO A 228 -2.52 -26.31 20.75
N THR A 229 -1.68 -25.93 21.71
CA THR A 229 -1.90 -24.76 22.58
C THR A 229 -1.91 -23.45 21.79
N ASN A 230 -0.98 -23.30 20.83
CA ASN A 230 -0.91 -22.10 19.98
C ASN A 230 -2.10 -22.04 19.03
N LEU A 231 -2.51 -23.19 18.48
CA LEU A 231 -3.70 -23.30 17.65
C LEU A 231 -4.95 -22.88 18.45
N TYR A 232 -5.11 -23.41 19.66
CA TYR A 232 -6.24 -23.08 20.51
C TYR A 232 -6.31 -21.58 20.82
N ASN A 233 -5.21 -20.94 21.21
CA ASN A 233 -5.21 -19.51 21.55
C ASN A 233 -5.61 -18.62 20.36
N LYS A 234 -5.16 -18.99 19.14
CA LYS A 234 -5.56 -18.29 17.91
C LYS A 234 -7.05 -18.47 17.62
N LEU A 235 -7.56 -19.70 17.73
CA LEU A 235 -8.98 -20.00 17.51
C LEU A 235 -9.89 -19.40 18.59
N GLU A 236 -9.45 -19.36 19.84
CA GLU A 236 -10.14 -18.68 20.93
C GLU A 236 -10.29 -17.18 20.65
N THR A 237 -9.24 -16.55 20.10
CA THR A 237 -9.29 -15.14 19.69
C THR A 237 -10.33 -14.92 18.59
N ILE A 238 -10.40 -15.82 17.61
CA ILE A 238 -11.40 -15.76 16.53
C ILE A 238 -12.82 -15.98 17.08
N ALA A 239 -12.99 -16.94 18.00
CA ALA A 239 -14.26 -17.19 18.65
C ALA A 239 -14.76 -15.98 19.45
N ARG A 240 -13.87 -15.27 20.16
CA ARG A 240 -14.21 -14.02 20.88
C ARG A 240 -14.70 -12.90 19.97
N ASN A 241 -14.41 -12.97 18.66
CA ASN A 241 -14.94 -12.04 17.67
C ASN A 241 -16.33 -12.44 17.13
N GLY A 242 -16.93 -13.52 17.64
CA GLY A 242 -18.31 -13.92 17.32
C GLY A 242 -18.48 -14.75 16.04
N LYS A 243 -17.42 -15.37 15.51
CA LYS A 243 -17.50 -16.16 14.26
C LYS A 243 -17.93 -17.61 14.48
N VAL A 244 -19.23 -17.83 14.70
CA VAL A 244 -19.79 -19.13 15.10
C VAL A 244 -19.67 -20.19 13.99
N ASP A 245 -20.06 -19.87 12.76
CA ASP A 245 -20.05 -20.83 11.64
C ASP A 245 -18.64 -21.34 11.34
N LEU A 246 -17.66 -20.45 11.43
CA LEU A 246 -16.26 -20.77 11.22
C LEU A 246 -15.70 -21.65 12.35
N MET A 247 -16.17 -21.48 13.59
CA MET A 247 -15.85 -22.41 14.69
C MET A 247 -16.49 -23.79 14.50
N ASN A 248 -17.73 -23.86 13.99
CA ASN A 248 -18.38 -25.13 13.69
C ASN A 248 -17.63 -25.91 12.61
N LYS A 249 -17.27 -25.26 11.49
CA LYS A 249 -16.43 -25.84 10.44
C LYS A 249 -15.08 -26.33 11.01
N ALA A 250 -14.44 -25.54 11.87
CA ALA A 250 -13.17 -25.90 12.50
C ALA A 250 -13.30 -27.13 13.42
N ILE A 251 -14.37 -27.20 14.21
CA ILE A 251 -14.66 -28.33 15.10
C ILE A 251 -14.86 -29.61 14.29
N GLU A 252 -15.65 -29.55 13.22
CA GLU A 252 -15.91 -30.70 12.35
C GLU A 252 -14.63 -31.18 11.65
N TYR A 253 -13.83 -30.25 11.13
CA TYR A 253 -12.57 -30.58 10.48
C TYR A 253 -11.53 -31.17 11.43
N VAL A 254 -11.40 -30.64 12.65
CA VAL A 254 -10.51 -31.23 13.65
C VAL A 254 -10.99 -32.61 14.09
N ARG A 255 -12.31 -32.85 14.11
CA ARG A 255 -12.88 -34.18 14.41
C ARG A 255 -12.46 -35.20 13.34
N SER A 256 -12.59 -34.87 12.06
CA SER A 256 -12.16 -35.76 10.97
C SER A 256 -10.63 -35.98 10.95
N LEU A 257 -9.84 -34.95 11.28
CA LEU A 257 -8.39 -35.11 11.46
C LEU A 257 -8.02 -35.98 12.66
N ASN A 258 -8.80 -35.95 13.74
CA ASN A 258 -8.56 -36.81 14.90
C ASN A 258 -8.88 -38.28 14.61
N GLU A 259 -9.84 -38.58 13.74
CA GLU A 259 -10.19 -39.96 13.34
C GLU A 259 -9.07 -40.63 12.52
N SER A 260 -8.36 -39.87 11.70
CA SER A 260 -7.25 -40.37 10.86
C SER A 260 -5.90 -40.45 11.57
N ARG A 261 -5.76 -39.83 12.75
CA ARG A 261 -4.49 -39.73 13.48
C ARG A 261 -4.46 -40.64 14.71
N VAL A 262 -3.32 -41.28 14.95
CA VAL A 262 -3.08 -42.08 16.18
C VAL A 262 -3.10 -41.22 17.44
N LYS A 263 -2.60 -39.97 17.35
CA LYS A 263 -2.65 -38.99 18.44
C LYS A 263 -3.59 -37.85 18.06
N PRO A 264 -4.66 -37.61 18.84
CA PRO A 264 -5.58 -36.52 18.54
C PRO A 264 -4.90 -35.16 18.78
N ILE A 265 -5.28 -34.17 17.97
CA ILE A 265 -4.83 -32.78 18.11
C ILE A 265 -5.34 -32.21 19.45
N PHE A 266 -6.63 -32.38 19.71
CA PHE A 266 -7.28 -32.06 20.98
C PHE A 266 -8.02 -33.27 21.52
N THR A 267 -7.91 -33.50 22.83
CA THR A 267 -8.68 -34.54 23.52
C THR A 267 -10.15 -34.15 23.66
N ASN A 268 -11.06 -35.12 23.84
CA ASN A 268 -12.51 -34.87 23.95
C ASN A 268 -12.88 -33.94 25.12
N ARG A 269 -12.06 -33.88 26.17
CA ARG A 269 -12.27 -33.00 27.34
C ARG A 269 -11.72 -31.58 27.14
N HIS A 270 -11.07 -31.30 26.01
CA HIS A 270 -10.44 -30.03 25.78
C HIS A 270 -11.47 -28.92 25.55
N LYS A 271 -11.18 -27.72 26.06
CA LYS A 271 -12.03 -26.51 25.91
C LYS A 271 -12.22 -26.06 24.46
N PHE A 272 -11.45 -26.60 23.51
CA PHE A 272 -11.62 -26.40 22.06
C PHE A 272 -13.04 -26.71 21.58
N TRP A 273 -13.64 -27.80 22.07
CA TRP A 273 -14.97 -28.22 21.63
C TRP A 273 -16.10 -27.27 22.06
N LYS A 274 -15.80 -26.34 22.98
CA LYS A 274 -16.72 -25.30 23.45
C LYS A 274 -16.48 -23.94 22.80
N LEU A 275 -15.65 -23.86 21.75
CA LEU A 275 -15.36 -22.58 21.09
C LEU A 275 -16.58 -22.00 20.36
N ALA A 276 -17.46 -22.85 19.80
CA ALA A 276 -18.72 -22.39 19.21
C ALA A 276 -19.65 -21.77 20.28
N GLU A 277 -19.74 -22.38 21.47
CA GLU A 277 -20.48 -21.82 22.61
C GLU A 277 -19.89 -20.48 23.06
N LEU A 278 -18.56 -20.39 23.15
CA LEU A 278 -17.85 -19.15 23.49
C LEU A 278 -18.13 -18.04 22.47
N ALA A 279 -18.18 -18.39 21.18
CA ALA A 279 -18.51 -17.43 20.13
C ALA A 279 -19.93 -16.88 20.28
N ASN A 280 -20.92 -17.74 20.54
CA ASN A 280 -22.29 -17.32 20.82
C ASN A 280 -22.39 -16.42 22.06
N GLN A 281 -21.68 -16.76 23.14
CA GLN A 281 -21.59 -15.93 24.34
C GLN A 281 -20.93 -14.57 24.07
N SER A 282 -20.00 -14.52 23.12
CA SER A 282 -19.32 -13.29 22.76
C SER A 282 -20.23 -12.37 21.94
N ILE A 283 -21.01 -12.90 21.00
CA ILE A 283 -22.04 -12.15 20.25
C ILE A 283 -23.07 -11.55 21.21
N SER A 284 -23.61 -12.35 22.12
CA SER A 284 -24.62 -11.88 23.08
C SER A 284 -24.08 -10.78 23.99
N LYS A 285 -22.86 -10.95 24.52
CA LYS A 285 -22.18 -9.88 25.30
C LYS A 285 -21.88 -8.62 24.48
N GLN A 286 -21.60 -8.75 23.19
CA GLN A 286 -21.38 -7.60 22.30
C GLN A 286 -22.70 -6.87 22.05
N ALA A 287 -23.77 -7.59 21.72
CA ALA A 287 -25.10 -7.04 21.52
C ALA A 287 -25.65 -6.37 22.80
N GLU A 288 -25.38 -6.93 23.98
CA GLU A 288 -25.75 -6.30 25.26
C GLU A 288 -25.04 -4.96 25.46
N LYS A 289 -23.75 -4.87 25.12
CA LYS A 289 -22.96 -3.63 25.22
C LYS A 289 -23.37 -2.58 24.21
N GLU A 290 -23.69 -2.98 22.98
CA GLU A 290 -24.14 -2.06 21.93
C GLU A 290 -25.53 -1.49 22.23
N ASN A 291 -26.42 -2.29 22.83
CA ASN A 291 -27.76 -1.85 23.22
C ASN A 291 -27.79 -1.08 24.55
N GLN A 292 -26.69 -1.08 25.32
CA GLN A 292 -26.61 -0.36 26.57
C GLN A 292 -26.48 1.15 26.29
N LYS A 293 -27.52 1.92 26.66
CA LYS A 293 -27.52 3.37 26.48
C LYS A 293 -26.39 4.02 27.26
N ASP A 294 -25.73 4.97 26.60
CA ASP A 294 -24.69 5.78 27.22
C ASP A 294 -25.25 6.51 28.45
N VAL A 295 -24.48 6.46 29.53
CA VAL A 295 -24.84 7.14 30.78
C VAL A 295 -23.98 8.39 30.90
N GLU A 296 -24.64 9.54 30.95
CA GLU A 296 -24.01 10.84 31.19
C GLU A 296 -24.13 11.23 32.67
N ILE A 297 -23.01 11.63 33.27
CA ILE A 297 -22.93 12.13 34.64
C ILE A 297 -22.33 13.53 34.59
N LEU A 298 -23.08 14.52 35.04
CA LEU A 298 -22.66 15.92 35.07
C LEU A 298 -21.80 16.22 36.31
N PHE A 299 -20.80 17.08 36.16
CA PHE A 299 -20.00 17.61 37.26
C PHE A 299 -19.67 19.09 37.02
N ASP A 300 -19.14 19.77 38.03
CA ASP A 300 -18.76 21.17 37.93
C ASP A 300 -17.57 21.35 36.97
N GLY A 301 -17.82 21.91 35.78
CA GLY A 301 -16.85 22.11 34.71
C GLY A 301 -16.87 21.06 33.58
N GLY A 302 -17.85 20.16 33.55
CA GLY A 302 -18.04 19.26 32.40
C GLY A 302 -18.96 18.05 32.65
N ARG A 303 -18.77 17.01 31.84
CA ARG A 303 -19.53 15.75 31.92
C ARG A 303 -18.66 14.53 31.69
N VAL A 304 -19.00 13.44 32.39
CA VAL A 304 -18.43 12.11 32.19
C VAL A 304 -19.44 11.25 31.46
N ILE A 305 -19.03 10.69 30.32
CA ILE A 305 -19.86 9.83 29.48
C ILE A 305 -19.31 8.42 29.57
N LYS A 306 -20.15 7.47 30.00
CA LYS A 306 -19.88 6.04 29.89
C LYS A 306 -20.35 5.60 28.51
N ASN A 307 -19.43 5.58 27.55
CA ASN A 307 -19.73 5.13 26.20
C ASN A 307 -19.55 3.60 26.14
N TYR A 308 -20.67 2.88 26.22
CA TYR A 308 -20.67 1.42 26.23
C TYR A 308 -20.36 0.85 24.84
N SER A 309 -20.82 1.53 23.78
CA SER A 309 -20.58 1.15 22.38
C SER A 309 -19.08 1.14 22.02
N GLU A 310 -18.34 2.16 22.44
CA GLU A 310 -16.88 2.29 22.19
C GLU A 310 -16.05 1.65 23.32
N ASN A 311 -16.68 1.12 24.38
CA ASN A 311 -16.03 0.59 25.57
C ASN A 311 -15.04 1.61 26.19
N ARG A 312 -15.46 2.88 26.29
CA ARG A 312 -14.67 4.00 26.80
C ARG A 312 -15.40 4.78 27.90
N VAL A 313 -14.65 5.21 28.90
CA VAL A 313 -15.05 6.34 29.76
C VAL A 313 -14.48 7.60 29.14
N GLN A 314 -15.34 8.58 28.87
CA GLN A 314 -14.99 9.86 28.28
C GLN A 314 -15.26 10.98 29.27
N ILE A 315 -14.33 11.92 29.36
CA ILE A 315 -14.47 13.14 30.14
C ILE A 315 -14.47 14.30 29.14
N VAL A 316 -15.57 15.03 29.11
CA VAL A 316 -15.74 16.25 28.31
C VAL A 316 -15.73 17.42 29.27
N PHE A 317 -14.81 18.37 29.08
CA PHE A 317 -14.79 19.62 29.83
C PHE A 317 -15.44 20.72 28.99
N ASP A 318 -16.14 21.66 29.63
CA ASP A 318 -16.80 22.78 28.93
C ASP A 318 -15.80 23.79 28.37
N THR A 319 -14.69 23.97 29.09
CA THR A 319 -13.57 24.83 28.69
C THR A 319 -12.27 24.04 28.75
N LYS A 320 -11.22 24.57 28.09
CA LYS A 320 -9.91 23.92 28.08
C LYS A 320 -9.39 23.81 29.53
N PRO A 321 -9.17 22.60 30.05
CA PRO A 321 -8.69 22.42 31.42
C PRO A 321 -7.28 23.01 31.58
N GLN A 322 -6.97 23.44 32.80
CA GLN A 322 -5.65 24.01 33.15
C GLN A 322 -4.52 22.99 32.91
N PRO A 323 -3.28 23.45 32.64
CA PRO A 323 -2.13 22.57 32.37
C PRO A 323 -1.91 21.47 33.43
N ASP A 324 -2.14 21.78 34.71
CA ASP A 324 -1.97 20.84 35.81
C ASP A 324 -3.00 19.71 35.77
N VAL A 325 -4.26 20.04 35.43
CA VAL A 325 -5.34 19.06 35.25
C VAL A 325 -5.05 18.17 34.04
N ILE A 326 -4.52 18.74 32.95
CA ILE A 326 -4.07 17.98 31.78
C ILE A 326 -2.95 17.00 32.14
N SER A 327 -2.00 17.43 32.97
CA SER A 327 -0.92 16.56 33.46
C SER A 327 -1.48 15.40 34.28
N ASN A 328 -2.42 15.67 35.19
CA ASN A 328 -3.07 14.67 36.02
C ASN A 328 -3.92 13.66 35.21
N LEU A 329 -4.63 14.13 34.18
CA LEU A 329 -5.33 13.27 33.21
C LEU A 329 -4.38 12.30 32.52
N LYS A 330 -3.26 12.81 32.00
CA LYS A 330 -2.23 11.98 31.33
C LYS A 330 -1.61 10.98 32.30
N HIS A 331 -1.31 11.39 33.54
CA HIS A 331 -0.75 10.52 34.57
C HIS A 331 -1.69 9.36 34.91
N ASN A 332 -3.01 9.59 34.95
CA ASN A 332 -4.03 8.56 35.18
C ASN A 332 -4.42 7.77 33.91
N GLY A 333 -3.69 7.96 32.79
CA GLY A 333 -3.83 7.17 31.57
C GLY A 333 -4.93 7.61 30.62
N PHE A 334 -5.47 8.83 30.78
CA PHE A 334 -6.41 9.40 29.81
C PHE A 334 -5.68 9.95 28.59
N ARG A 335 -6.24 9.71 27.40
CA ARG A 335 -5.74 10.24 26.12
C ARG A 335 -6.78 11.13 25.47
N TRP A 336 -6.35 12.25 24.89
CA TRP A 336 -7.22 13.14 24.15
C TRP A 336 -7.68 12.49 22.84
N SER A 337 -8.99 12.54 22.57
CA SER A 337 -9.62 12.08 21.34
C SER A 337 -10.17 13.25 20.55
N PRO A 338 -9.58 13.63 19.40
CA PRO A 338 -10.11 14.71 18.56
C PRO A 338 -11.52 14.42 18.01
N ARG A 339 -11.84 13.14 17.76
CA ARG A 339 -13.15 12.73 17.20
C ARG A 339 -14.31 13.03 18.15
N PHE A 340 -14.11 12.78 19.45
CA PHE A 340 -15.12 12.98 20.48
C PHE A 340 -14.92 14.26 21.28
N SER A 341 -13.86 15.02 20.99
CA SER A 341 -13.43 16.19 21.78
C SER A 341 -13.39 15.89 23.29
N ALA A 342 -12.89 14.70 23.65
CA ALA A 342 -12.96 14.18 25.01
C ALA A 342 -11.64 13.50 25.43
N TRP A 343 -11.36 13.52 26.73
CA TRP A 343 -10.33 12.69 27.34
C TRP A 343 -10.88 11.31 27.61
N GLN A 344 -10.28 10.27 27.02
CA GLN A 344 -10.82 8.92 27.08
C GLN A 344 -9.85 7.88 27.63
N ARG A 345 -10.42 6.86 28.29
CA ARG A 345 -9.74 5.64 28.75
C ARG A 345 -10.66 4.44 28.53
N GLN A 346 -10.10 3.23 28.44
CA GLN A 346 -10.89 1.99 28.36
C GLN A 346 -11.81 1.83 29.58
N LEU A 347 -13.09 1.54 29.33
CA LEU A 347 -14.09 1.25 30.35
C LEU A 347 -13.71 -0.06 31.06
N THR A 348 -13.18 0.10 32.26
CA THR A 348 -12.80 -0.98 33.19
C THR A 348 -13.13 -0.49 34.60
N ASN A 349 -13.25 -1.39 35.58
CA ASN A 349 -13.53 -0.95 36.96
C ASN A 349 -12.49 0.06 37.48
N ASN A 350 -11.22 -0.11 37.10
CA ASN A 350 -10.13 0.83 37.43
C ASN A 350 -10.31 2.21 36.77
N ALA A 351 -11.06 2.31 35.66
CA ALA A 351 -11.34 3.60 35.04
C ALA A 351 -12.19 4.48 35.94
N TYR A 352 -13.14 3.92 36.69
CA TYR A 352 -13.96 4.71 37.63
C TYR A 352 -13.13 5.33 38.75
N TYR A 353 -12.19 4.57 39.32
CA TYR A 353 -11.23 5.09 40.28
C TYR A 353 -10.30 6.15 39.68
N ALA A 354 -9.96 6.02 38.39
CA ALA A 354 -9.13 7.02 37.71
C ALA A 354 -9.89 8.33 37.47
N VAL A 355 -11.20 8.29 37.20
CA VAL A 355 -12.03 9.49 37.06
C VAL A 355 -12.14 10.23 38.39
N SER A 356 -12.43 9.52 39.49
CA SER A 356 -12.59 10.16 40.81
C SER A 356 -11.31 10.79 41.36
N ARG A 357 -10.13 10.39 40.86
CA ARG A 357 -8.83 11.01 41.20
C ARG A 357 -8.56 12.32 40.47
N VAL A 358 -9.27 12.56 39.37
CA VAL A 358 -9.02 13.71 38.50
C VAL A 358 -10.13 14.73 38.57
N ILE A 359 -11.35 14.30 38.92
CA ILE A 359 -12.56 15.11 38.94
C ILE A 359 -13.27 14.89 40.28
N PRO A 360 -13.89 15.92 40.88
CA PRO A 360 -14.64 15.80 42.12
C PRO A 360 -15.99 15.05 41.93
N ILE A 361 -15.94 13.79 41.52
CA ILE A 361 -17.09 12.88 41.45
C ILE A 361 -16.82 11.68 42.34
N THR A 362 -17.82 11.26 43.13
CA THR A 362 -17.69 10.06 43.96
C THR A 362 -17.81 8.78 43.13
N ILE A 363 -17.07 7.75 43.53
CA ILE A 363 -17.11 6.43 42.87
C ILE A 363 -18.53 5.87 42.89
N GLU A 364 -19.30 6.12 43.94
CA GLU A 364 -20.70 5.70 44.07
C GLU A 364 -21.60 6.30 42.98
N GLN A 365 -21.37 7.56 42.59
CA GLN A 365 -22.08 8.19 41.46
C GLN A 365 -21.67 7.55 40.14
N LEU A 366 -20.39 7.18 39.99
CA LEU A 366 -19.88 6.47 38.81
C LEU A 366 -20.31 5.00 38.76
N MET A 367 -20.62 4.36 39.88
CA MET A 367 -21.07 2.96 39.93
C MET A 367 -22.60 2.84 40.03
N LYS A 368 -23.33 3.95 40.18
CA LYS A 368 -24.80 3.96 40.17
C LYS A 368 -25.32 3.42 38.84
N GLY A 369 -26.01 2.27 38.89
CA GLY A 369 -26.50 1.52 37.72
C GLY A 369 -25.73 0.24 37.39
N GLU A 370 -24.59 -0.01 38.03
CA GLU A 370 -23.82 -1.26 37.92
C GLU A 370 -24.01 -2.13 39.18
N ASN A 371 -25.26 -2.54 39.45
CA ASN A 371 -25.48 -3.61 40.43
C ASN A 371 -25.33 -4.96 39.72
N LYS A 372 -24.12 -5.53 39.76
CA LYS A 372 -23.85 -6.97 39.92
C LYS A 372 -22.38 -7.26 40.15
#